data_AF-A0A0G8C8Z8-F1
#
_entry.id   AF-A0A0G8C8Z8-F1
#
_cell.length_a   1.000
_cell.length_b   1.000
_cell.length_c   1.000
_cell.angle_alpha   90.00
_cell.angle_beta   90.00
_cell.angle_gamma   90.00
#
_symmetry.space_group_name_H-M   'P 1'
#
loop_
_entity.id
_entity.type
_entity.pdbx_description
1 polymer ?
#
loop_
_entity_poly.entity_id
_entity_poly.type
_entity_poly.pdbx_seq_one_letter_code
_entity_poly.pdbx_strand_id
1 'polypeptide(L)'
;MDHIIRLGTGKLSPELLPTKQIKQSLKKISLESKAIGYSSPQGSEKLRGILCNYLKKHGIQTAPENILIVSGALQAIQLIAVGLLEEGFIVFQ
;
A
#
# COMPACT_ATOMS: atom_id res chain seq x y z
N MET A 1 -21.18 7.58 28.05
CA MET A 1 -20.32 6.44 27.67
C MET A 1 -18.86 6.93 27.60
N ASP A 2 -18.43 7.76 28.54
CA ASP A 2 -17.33 8.72 28.30
C ASP A 2 -16.04 8.43 29.09
N HIS A 3 -15.87 7.19 29.56
CA HIS A 3 -14.71 6.77 30.37
C HIS A 3 -14.01 5.49 29.88
N ILE A 4 -14.21 5.07 28.64
CA ILE A 4 -13.53 3.87 28.10
C ILE A 4 -12.37 4.28 27.19
N ILE A 5 -11.14 3.98 27.62
CA ILE A 5 -9.95 4.07 26.79
C ILE A 5 -9.77 2.75 26.03
N ARG A 6 -9.85 2.79 24.70
CA ARG A 6 -9.74 1.59 23.85
C ARG A 6 -8.29 1.31 23.47
N LEU A 7 -7.61 0.49 24.26
CA LEU A 7 -6.24 0.04 24.00
C LEU A 7 -6.16 -1.19 23.07
N GLY A 8 -7.29 -1.79 22.71
CA GLY A 8 -7.35 -3.03 21.91
C GLY A 8 -7.33 -2.82 20.39
N THR A 9 -7.22 -1.59 19.88
CA THR A 9 -7.25 -1.33 18.43
C THR A 9 -5.93 -0.75 17.94
N GLY A 10 -5.33 -1.36 16.91
CA GLY A 10 -4.12 -0.85 16.26
C GLY A 10 -4.37 0.26 15.22
N LYS A 11 -5.46 1.02 15.34
CA LYS A 11 -5.80 2.10 14.41
C LYS A 11 -5.14 3.39 14.85
N LEU A 12 -4.67 4.16 13.88
CA LEU A 12 -4.18 5.52 14.14
C LEU A 12 -5.31 6.40 14.68
N SER A 13 -5.00 7.25 15.66
CA SER A 13 -5.96 8.23 16.19
C SER A 13 -6.44 9.17 15.07
N PRO A 14 -7.73 9.55 15.04
CA PRO A 14 -8.24 10.48 14.03
C PRO A 14 -7.46 11.79 13.92
N GLU A 15 -6.94 12.34 15.03
CA GLU A 15 -6.16 13.59 15.00
C GLU A 15 -4.79 13.47 14.33
N LEU A 16 -4.25 12.25 14.20
CA LEU A 16 -2.96 11.99 13.54
C LEU A 16 -3.13 11.75 12.03
N LEU A 17 -4.36 11.61 11.54
CA LEU A 17 -4.62 11.43 10.12
C LEU A 17 -4.33 12.74 9.36
N PRO A 18 -3.52 12.72 8.28
CA PRO A 18 -3.19 13.91 7.50
C PRO A 18 -4.33 14.30 6.54
N THR A 19 -5.55 14.45 7.07
CA THR A 19 -6.78 14.65 6.28
C THR A 19 -6.71 15.91 5.41
N LYS A 20 -6.08 16.99 5.89
CA LYS A 20 -5.94 18.25 5.13
C LYS A 20 -5.06 18.05 3.90
N GLN A 21 -3.93 17.39 4.06
CA GLN A 21 -2.97 17.11 3.00
C GLN A 21 -3.59 16.17 1.97
N ILE A 22 -4.27 15.10 2.41
CA ILE A 22 -4.97 14.17 1.51
C ILE A 22 -6.03 14.91 0.68
N LYS A 23 -6.87 15.74 1.32
CA LYS A 23 -7.88 16.55 0.61
C LYS A 23 -7.25 17.48 -0.43
N GLN A 24 -6.13 18.12 -0.11
CA GLN A 24 -5.43 18.98 -1.05
C GLN A 24 -4.84 18.20 -2.23
N SER A 25 -4.27 17.03 -1.98
CA SER A 25 -3.75 16.15 -3.03
C SER A 25 -4.87 15.68 -3.96
N LEU A 26 -6.01 15.24 -3.41
CA LEU A 26 -7.17 14.80 -4.20
C LEU A 26 -7.70 15.92 -5.11
N LYS A 27 -7.76 17.16 -4.63
CA LYS A 27 -8.16 18.32 -5.44
C LYS A 27 -7.23 18.62 -6.62
N LYS A 28 -5.96 18.20 -6.55
CA LYS A 28 -4.96 18.40 -7.60
C LYS A 28 -4.94 17.27 -8.63
N ILE A 29 -5.68 16.19 -8.40
CA ILE A 29 -5.75 15.07 -9.34
C ILE A 29 -6.59 15.51 -10.54
N SER A 30 -5.98 15.49 -11.72
CA SER A 30 -6.68 15.59 -12.99
C SER A 30 -6.97 14.18 -13.50
N LEU A 31 -8.23 13.88 -13.81
CA LEU A 31 -8.64 12.61 -14.41
C LEU A 31 -8.45 12.71 -15.93
N GLU A 32 -7.30 12.28 -16.40
CA GLU A 32 -7.08 12.07 -17.83
C GLU A 32 -7.85 10.82 -18.28
N SER A 33 -8.38 10.80 -19.51
CA SER A 33 -9.10 9.65 -20.06
C SER A 33 -8.28 8.34 -20.02
N LYS A 34 -6.95 8.44 -20.10
CA LYS A 34 -6.01 7.31 -19.95
C LYS A 34 -5.96 6.74 -18.52
N ALA A 35 -6.35 7.51 -17.51
CA ALA A 35 -6.38 7.09 -16.11
C ALA A 35 -7.62 6.24 -15.75
N ILE A 36 -8.62 6.17 -16.65
CA ILE A 36 -9.88 5.42 -16.45
C ILE A 36 -9.79 4.02 -17.07
N GLY A 37 -8.83 3.79 -17.97
CA GLY A 37 -8.60 2.50 -18.59
C GLY A 37 -7.94 1.48 -17.66
N TYR A 38 -7.83 0.23 -18.13
CA TYR A 38 -7.08 -0.80 -17.44
C TYR A 38 -5.61 -0.41 -17.29
N SER A 39 -5.11 -0.44 -16.05
CA SER A 39 -3.70 -0.23 -15.75
C SER A 39 -2.91 -1.55 -15.86
N SER A 40 -1.58 -1.45 -15.79
CA SER A 40 -0.72 -2.64 -15.69
C SER A 40 -1.18 -3.53 -14.52
N PRO A 41 -1.12 -4.88 -14.65
CA PRO A 41 -1.45 -5.78 -13.55
C PRO A 41 -0.56 -5.58 -12.31
N GLN A 42 0.64 -5.00 -12.48
CA GLN A 42 1.52 -4.63 -11.37
C GLN A 42 1.11 -3.32 -10.67
N GLY A 43 0.12 -2.62 -11.22
CA GLY A 43 -0.31 -1.29 -10.81
C GLY A 43 0.46 -0.16 -11.49
N SER A 44 0.22 1.07 -11.03
CA SER A 44 0.75 2.29 -11.63
C SER A 44 2.28 2.30 -11.70
N GLU A 45 2.83 2.34 -12.91
CA GLU A 45 4.28 2.44 -13.16
C GLU A 45 4.88 3.69 -12.53
N LYS A 46 4.20 4.84 -12.65
CA LYS A 46 4.61 6.10 -12.01
C LYS A 46 4.76 5.94 -10.49
N LEU A 47 3.82 5.26 -9.83
CA LEU A 47 3.90 5.01 -8.39
C LEU A 47 5.07 4.08 -8.05
N ARG A 48 5.26 3.00 -8.81
CA ARG A 48 6.38 2.06 -8.60
C ARG A 48 7.74 2.75 -8.72
N GLY A 49 7.92 3.64 -9.69
CA GLY A 49 9.13 4.45 -9.82
C GLY A 49 9.37 5.39 -8.62
N ILE A 50 8.33 6.05 -8.12
CA ILE A 50 8.41 6.88 -6.90
C ILE A 50 8.80 6.02 -5.69
N LEU A 51 8.23 4.82 -5.57
CA LEU A 51 8.53 3.90 -4.48
C LEU A 51 9.98 3.39 -4.52
N CYS A 52 10.57 3.15 -5.69
CA CYS A 52 12.00 2.79 -5.79
C CYS A 52 12.89 3.87 -5.15
N ASN A 53 12.61 5.14 -5.45
CA ASN A 53 13.35 6.26 -4.85
C ASN A 53 13.10 6.41 -3.34
N TYR A 54 11.88 6.14 -2.88
CA TYR A 54 11.54 6.13 -1.46
C TYR A 54 12.30 5.02 -0.73
N LEU A 55 12.26 3.79 -1.24
CA LEU A 55 12.90 2.60 -0.68
C LEU A 55 14.42 2.72 -0.65
N LYS A 56 15.03 3.41 -1.62
CA LYS A 56 16.47 3.71 -1.61
C LYS A 56 16.90 4.48 -0.36
N LYS A 57 16.05 5.38 0.16
CA LYS A 57 16.31 6.11 1.43
C LYS A 57 16.31 5.20 2.66
N HIS A 58 15.69 4.02 2.55
CA HIS A 58 15.67 2.97 3.55
C HIS A 58 16.71 1.86 3.28
N GLY A 59 17.65 2.09 2.36
CA GLY A 59 18.71 1.13 2.04
C GLY A 59 18.30 0.00 1.09
N ILE A 60 17.09 0.04 0.54
CA ILE A 60 16.58 -1.00 -0.37
C ILE A 60 16.77 -0.52 -1.82
N GLN A 61 17.67 -1.16 -2.55
CA GLN A 61 17.81 -0.97 -4.00
C GLN A 61 16.90 -1.95 -4.74
N THR A 62 16.01 -1.43 -5.58
CA THR A 62 15.07 -2.22 -6.37
C THR A 62 14.69 -1.49 -7.66
N ALA A 63 14.00 -2.18 -8.56
CA ALA A 63 13.50 -1.64 -9.82
C ALA A 63 11.97 -1.73 -9.87
N PRO A 64 11.27 -0.88 -10.67
CA PRO A 64 9.82 -0.85 -10.71
C PRO A 64 9.16 -2.21 -11.00
N GLU A 65 9.78 -3.05 -11.83
CA GLU A 65 9.36 -4.40 -12.18
C GLU A 65 9.27 -5.38 -11.00
N ASN A 66 10.00 -5.09 -9.91
CA ASN A 66 10.00 -5.88 -8.68
C ASN A 66 8.95 -5.42 -7.67
N ILE A 67 8.12 -4.41 -8.01
CA ILE A 67 7.09 -3.87 -7.12
C ILE A 67 5.70 -4.21 -7.67
N LEU A 68 4.86 -4.80 -6.83
CA LEU A 68 3.43 -5.02 -7.08
C LEU A 68 2.60 -4.13 -6.16
N ILE A 69 1.76 -3.27 -6.73
CA ILE A 69 0.82 -2.46 -5.95
C ILE A 69 -0.40 -3.31 -5.59
N VAL A 70 -0.71 -3.40 -4.29
CA VAL A 70 -1.86 -4.13 -3.75
C VAL A 70 -2.79 -3.18 -2.97
N SER A 71 -4.03 -3.60 -2.76
CA SER A 71 -5.06 -2.89 -1.99
C SER A 71 -4.82 -2.88 -0.47
N GLY A 72 -3.77 -3.55 0.01
CA GLY A 72 -3.36 -3.54 1.40
C GLY A 72 -2.55 -4.77 1.81
N ALA A 73 -2.07 -4.77 3.04
CA ALA A 73 -1.23 -5.84 3.58
C ALA A 73 -1.92 -7.23 3.53
N LEU A 74 -3.23 -7.28 3.77
CA LEU A 74 -3.96 -8.55 3.75
C LEU A 74 -3.95 -9.20 2.36
N GLN A 75 -4.14 -8.42 1.30
CA GLN A 75 -4.05 -8.93 -0.07
C GLN A 75 -2.60 -9.38 -0.38
N ALA A 76 -1.60 -8.62 0.06
CA ALA A 76 -0.20 -9.01 -0.10
C ALA A 76 0.09 -10.38 0.55
N ILE A 77 -0.37 -10.58 1.78
CA ILE A 77 -0.22 -11.84 2.51
C ILE A 77 -0.95 -12.97 1.78
N GLN A 78 -2.18 -12.73 1.30
CA GLN A 78 -2.93 -13.72 0.54
C GLN A 78 -2.20 -14.13 -0.75
N LEU A 79 -1.63 -13.17 -1.49
CA LEU A 79 -0.87 -13.46 -2.70
C LEU A 79 0.40 -14.27 -2.40
N ILE A 80 1.08 -13.99 -1.30
CA ILE A 80 2.22 -14.80 -0.84
C ILE A 80 1.74 -16.22 -0.51
N ALA A 81 0.66 -16.34 0.27
CA ALA A 81 0.16 -17.63 0.73
C ALA A 81 -0.33 -18.52 -0.42
N VAL A 82 -0.97 -17.96 -1.44
CA VAL A 82 -1.51 -18.71 -2.57
C VAL A 82 -0.52 -18.86 -3.72
N GLY A 83 0.37 -17.88 -3.90
CA GLY A 83 1.26 -17.81 -5.06
C GLY A 83 2.68 -18.33 -4.83
N LEU A 84 3.14 -18.43 -3.57
CA LEU A 84 4.52 -18.81 -3.25
C LEU A 84 4.62 -19.99 -2.28
N LEU A 85 3.60 -20.28 -1.48
CA LEU A 85 3.64 -21.42 -0.57
C LEU A 85 3.17 -22.69 -1.28
N GLU A 86 4.01 -23.72 -1.25
CA GLU A 86 3.65 -25.06 -1.68
C GLU A 86 3.11 -25.90 -0.51
N GLU A 87 2.46 -27.02 -0.83
CA GLU A 87 1.98 -27.95 0.19
C GLU A 87 3.14 -28.42 1.07
N GLY A 88 2.94 -28.38 2.39
CA GLY A 88 3.98 -28.75 3.38
C GLY A 88 4.89 -27.61 3.86
N PHE A 89 4.73 -26.39 3.34
CA PHE A 89 5.43 -25.22 3.90
C PHE A 89 4.97 -24.90 5.32
N ILE A 90 5.92 -24.64 6.22
CA ILE A 90 5.67 -24.23 7.60
C ILE A 90 5.89 -22.72 7.72
N VAL A 91 4.86 -22.01 8.16
CA VAL A 91 4.94 -20.58 8.48
C VAL A 91 5.14 -20.43 9.99
N PHE A 92 6.23 -19.78 10.39
CA PHE A 92 6.48 -19.46 11.78
C PHE A 92 5.75 -18.17 12.17
N GLN A 93 5.10 -18.18 13.33
CA GLN A 93 4.42 -17.04 13.92
C GLN A 93 5.32 -16.37 14.97
#